data_AF-U3TYL0-F1
#
_entry.id   AF-U3TYL0-F1
#
_cell.length_a   1.000
_cell.length_b   1.000
_cell.length_c   1.000
_cell.angle_alpha   90.00
_cell.angle_beta   90.00
_cell.angle_gamma   90.00
#
_symmetry.space_group_name_H-M   'P 1'
#
loop_
_entity.id
_entity.type
_entity.pdbx_description
1 polymer ?
#
loop_
_entity_poly.entity_id
_entity_poly.type
_entity_poly.pdbx_seq_one_letter_code
_entity_poly.pdbx_strand_id
1 'polypeptide(L)'
;MGNRSVLTGALALGLLMAAVPDSHADQTVPEGYVRVAMAHGVPPEALYSVSLSESSRKLPRGVRPWPWTINVAGKGYRYETRLQA
;
A
#
# COMPACT_ATOMS: atom_id res chain seq x y z
N MET A 1 4.37 -2.82 50.02
CA MET A 1 3.54 -2.08 49.05
C MET A 1 4.37 -1.83 47.79
N GLY A 2 3.93 -2.26 46.60
CA GLY A 2 4.70 -1.93 45.38
C GLY A 2 4.35 -2.60 44.06
N ASN A 3 3.25 -3.36 43.93
CA ASN A 3 3.01 -4.16 42.71
C ASN A 3 1.70 -3.82 41.98
N ARG A 4 1.08 -2.65 42.27
CA ARG A 4 -0.22 -2.27 41.66
C ARG A 4 -0.10 -1.34 40.46
N SER A 5 1.06 -0.69 40.24
CA SER A 5 1.23 0.32 39.17
C SER A 5 1.80 -0.21 37.85
N VAL A 6 2.35 -1.44 37.83
CA VAL A 6 2.95 -1.99 36.60
C VAL A 6 1.88 -2.56 35.66
N LEU A 7 0.78 -3.07 36.21
CA LEU A 7 -0.32 -3.65 35.45
C LEU A 7 -1.15 -2.59 34.69
N THR A 8 -1.18 -1.34 35.16
CA THR A 8 -1.84 -0.23 34.47
C THR A 8 -1.05 0.31 33.28
N GLY A 9 0.30 0.19 33.30
CA GLY A 9 1.15 0.62 32.19
C GLY A 9 1.15 -0.35 31.00
N ALA A 10 1.07 -1.66 31.29
CA ALA A 10 1.07 -2.70 30.26
C ALA A 10 -0.24 -2.73 29.43
N LEU A 11 -1.37 -2.37 30.02
CA LEU A 11 -2.64 -2.28 29.27
C LEU A 11 -2.73 -1.06 28.36
N ALA A 12 -2.06 0.05 28.71
CA ALA A 12 -2.11 1.29 27.93
C ALA A 12 -1.30 1.21 26.62
N LEU A 13 -0.24 0.39 26.57
CA LEU A 13 0.57 0.22 25.36
C LEU A 13 -0.03 -0.78 24.36
N GLY A 14 -0.81 -1.76 24.82
CA GLY A 14 -1.52 -2.70 23.95
C GLY A 14 -2.75 -2.10 23.25
N LEU A 15 -3.32 -1.03 23.80
CA LEU A 15 -4.58 -0.46 23.32
C LEU A 15 -4.41 0.58 22.19
N LEU A 16 -3.18 1.03 21.90
CA LEU A 16 -2.94 2.06 20.88
C LEU A 16 -2.84 1.50 19.45
N MET A 17 -2.81 0.18 19.27
CA MET A 17 -2.67 -0.47 17.95
C MET A 17 -4.01 -0.86 17.29
N ALA A 18 -5.16 -0.61 17.92
CA ALA A 18 -6.43 -1.20 17.53
C ALA A 18 -7.27 -0.38 16.52
N ALA A 19 -6.77 0.71 15.95
CA ALA A 19 -7.56 1.51 15.02
C ALA A 19 -6.72 2.18 13.93
N VAL A 20 -6.08 1.38 13.07
CA VAL A 20 -5.85 1.84 11.71
C VAL A 20 -7.15 1.56 10.96
N PRO A 21 -7.93 2.57 10.54
CA PRO A 21 -9.05 2.31 9.67
C PRO A 21 -8.47 1.74 8.36
N ASP A 22 -8.78 0.47 8.08
CA ASP A 22 -8.58 -0.13 6.77
C ASP A 22 -9.48 0.61 5.77
N SER A 23 -9.00 1.76 5.30
CA SER A 23 -9.57 2.47 4.17
C SER A 23 -9.07 1.82 2.88
N HIS A 24 -9.17 0.49 2.82
CA HIS A 24 -9.12 -0.23 1.56
C HIS A 24 -10.45 0.05 0.87
N ALA A 25 -10.52 1.20 0.19
CA ALA A 25 -11.52 1.38 -0.85
C ALA A 25 -11.46 0.12 -1.71
N ASP A 26 -12.60 -0.56 -1.88
CA ASP A 26 -12.75 -1.74 -2.71
C ASP A 26 -12.48 -1.33 -4.18
N GLN A 27 -11.19 -1.18 -4.48
CA GLN A 27 -10.70 -0.76 -5.77
C GLN A 27 -10.65 -2.04 -6.60
N THR A 28 -11.73 -2.27 -7.36
CA THR A 28 -11.77 -3.33 -8.36
C THR A 28 -10.45 -3.37 -9.14
N VAL A 29 -9.77 -4.51 -9.10
CA VAL A 29 -8.47 -4.67 -9.76
C VAL A 29 -8.65 -4.45 -11.27
N PRO A 30 -7.93 -3.48 -11.88
CA PRO A 30 -8.08 -3.23 -13.31
C PRO A 30 -7.70 -4.46 -14.15
N GLU A 31 -8.41 -4.70 -15.25
CA GLU A 31 -8.22 -5.89 -16.10
C GLU A 31 -6.75 -6.09 -16.56
N GLY A 32 -6.00 -5.01 -16.80
CA GLY A 32 -4.59 -5.09 -17.14
C GLY A 32 -3.73 -5.74 -16.04
N TYR A 33 -4.03 -5.46 -14.77
CA TYR A 33 -3.39 -6.11 -13.62
C TYR A 33 -3.79 -7.58 -13.52
N VAL A 34 -5.07 -7.90 -13.75
CA VAL A 34 -5.55 -9.29 -13.77
C VAL A 34 -4.81 -10.11 -14.82
N ARG A 35 -4.72 -9.62 -16.07
CA ARG A 35 -4.04 -10.35 -17.15
C ARG A 35 -2.57 -10.62 -16.85
N VAL A 36 -1.84 -9.61 -16.38
CA VAL A 36 -0.41 -9.76 -16.04
C VAL A 36 -0.24 -10.69 -14.84
N ALA A 37 -1.06 -10.52 -13.80
CA ALA A 37 -1.00 -11.36 -12.61
C ALA A 37 -1.24 -12.84 -12.95
N MET A 38 -2.27 -13.13 -13.76
CA MET A 38 -2.56 -14.48 -14.24
C MET A 38 -1.44 -15.05 -15.10
N ALA A 39 -0.85 -14.25 -15.98
CA ALA A 39 0.28 -14.67 -16.82
C ALA A 39 1.54 -15.04 -16.00
N HIS A 40 1.70 -14.47 -14.80
CA HIS A 40 2.82 -14.73 -13.90
C HIS A 40 2.46 -15.60 -12.68
N GLY A 41 1.22 -16.13 -12.61
CA GLY A 41 0.78 -17.00 -11.52
C GLY A 41 0.73 -16.32 -10.14
N VAL A 42 0.53 -15.00 -10.08
CA VAL A 42 0.39 -14.24 -8.83
C VAL A 42 -1.06 -13.80 -8.62
N PRO A 43 -1.55 -13.64 -7.37
CA PRO A 43 -2.87 -13.08 -7.12
C PRO A 43 -3.00 -11.64 -7.66
N PRO A 44 -4.03 -11.31 -8.46
CA PRO A 44 -4.24 -9.96 -9.00
C PRO A 44 -4.29 -8.87 -7.93
N GLU A 45 -4.93 -9.15 -6.81
CA GLU A 45 -5.09 -8.25 -5.67
C GLU A 45 -3.74 -7.94 -5.02
N ALA A 46 -2.86 -8.94 -4.92
CA ALA A 46 -1.51 -8.78 -4.37
C ALA A 46 -0.63 -7.95 -5.30
N LEU A 47 -0.66 -8.20 -6.62
CA LEU A 47 0.09 -7.40 -7.58
C LEU A 47 -0.37 -5.94 -7.57
N TYR A 48 -1.69 -5.72 -7.53
CA TYR A 48 -2.26 -4.39 -7.55
C TYR A 48 -2.02 -3.62 -6.24
N SER A 49 -2.12 -4.29 -5.09
CA SER A 49 -1.85 -3.67 -3.79
C SER A 49 -0.40 -3.22 -3.67
N VAL A 50 0.56 -4.06 -4.05
CA VAL A 50 1.98 -3.70 -4.09
C VAL A 50 2.20 -2.50 -5.03
N SER A 51 1.59 -2.52 -6.21
CA SER A 51 1.74 -1.43 -7.17
C SER A 51 1.18 -0.10 -6.66
N LEU A 52 0.06 -0.13 -5.92
CA LEU A 52 -0.49 1.04 -5.23
C LEU A 52 0.45 1.55 -4.13
N SER A 53 0.99 0.65 -3.30
CA SER A 53 1.95 1.02 -2.25
C SER A 53 3.21 1.68 -2.81
N GLU A 54 3.75 1.14 -3.91
CA GLU A 54 5.01 1.62 -4.49
C GLU A 54 4.85 2.89 -5.33
N SER A 55 3.73 3.04 -6.04
CA SER A 55 3.62 4.03 -7.13
C SER A 55 2.31 4.80 -7.19
N SER A 56 1.47 4.75 -6.14
CA SER A 56 0.20 5.48 -6.15
C SER A 56 0.38 6.98 -6.47
N ARG A 57 -0.49 7.47 -7.36
CA ARG A 57 -0.66 8.88 -7.69
C ARG A 57 -2.16 9.19 -7.73
N LYS A 58 -2.55 10.40 -7.34
CA LYS A 58 -3.92 10.90 -7.50
C LYS A 58 -4.10 11.33 -8.96
N LEU A 59 -4.97 10.64 -9.70
CA LEU A 59 -5.36 10.97 -11.07
C LEU A 59 -6.84 11.45 -11.09
N PRO A 60 -7.32 12.04 -12.19
CA PRO A 60 -8.73 12.43 -12.32
C PRO A 60 -9.72 11.28 -12.08
N ARG A 61 -9.31 10.03 -12.34
CA ARG A 61 -10.11 8.81 -12.16
C ARG A 61 -9.86 8.08 -10.83
N GLY A 62 -9.25 8.77 -9.86
CA GLY A 62 -8.94 8.23 -8.55
C GLY A 62 -7.46 7.93 -8.34
N VAL A 63 -7.14 7.27 -7.23
CA VAL A 63 -5.77 6.86 -6.92
C VAL A 63 -5.42 5.62 -7.71
N ARG A 64 -4.35 5.68 -8.52
CA ARG A 64 -3.88 4.57 -9.36
C ARG A 64 -2.36 4.47 -9.30
N PRO A 65 -1.78 3.28 -9.56
CA PRO A 65 -0.35 3.14 -9.77
C PRO A 65 0.11 3.99 -10.97
N TRP A 66 1.17 4.77 -10.79
CA TRP A 66 1.74 5.60 -11.85
C TRP A 66 2.79 4.80 -12.64
N PRO A 67 2.58 4.56 -13.95
CA PRO A 67 3.37 3.60 -14.72
C PRO A 67 4.84 4.00 -14.92
N TRP A 68 5.15 5.28 -14.77
CA TRP A 68 6.50 5.83 -14.97
C TRP A 68 7.16 6.16 -13.63
N THR A 69 7.04 5.23 -12.67
CA THR A 69 7.71 5.30 -11.37
C THR A 69 8.91 4.36 -11.37
N ILE A 70 10.09 4.85 -10.97
CA ILE A 70 11.28 4.04 -10.76
C ILE A 70 11.67 4.12 -9.29
N ASN A 71 11.80 2.97 -8.63
CA ASN A 71 12.35 2.89 -7.30
C ASN A 71 13.88 2.67 -7.39
N VAL A 72 14.67 3.64 -6.93
CA VAL A 72 16.13 3.53 -6.84
C VAL A 72 16.53 3.56 -5.37
N ALA A 73 16.99 2.42 -4.84
CA ALA A 73 17.42 2.28 -3.44
C ALA A 73 16.38 2.79 -2.41
N GLY A 74 15.09 2.48 -2.64
CA GLY A 74 13.99 2.90 -1.76
C GLY A 74 13.43 4.30 -2.07
N LYS A 75 14.02 5.04 -3.01
CA LYS A 75 13.54 6.35 -3.45
C LYS A 75 12.75 6.23 -4.75
N GLY A 76 11.47 6.59 -4.71
CA GLY A 76 10.61 6.68 -5.88
C GLY A 76 10.85 7.95 -6.70
N TYR A 77 11.25 7.78 -7.95
CA TYR A 77 11.31 8.82 -8.98
C TYR A 77 10.09 8.69 -9.88
N ARG A 78 9.41 9.80 -10.19
CA ARG A 78 8.18 9.80 -10.99
C ARG A 78 8.38 10.71 -12.20
N TYR A 79 8.09 10.16 -13.38
CA TYR A 79 8.26 10.86 -14.66
C TYR A 79 6.92 11.03 -15.37
N GLU A 80 6.80 12.01 -16.26
CA GLU A 80 5.51 12.22 -16.94
C GLU A 80 5.32 11.27 -18.13
N THR A 81 6.43 10.77 -18.70
CA THR A 81 6.41 9.91 -19.88
C THR A 81 7.32 8.70 -19.71
N ARG A 82 7.08 7.67 -20.52
CA ARG A 82 7.92 6.47 -20.59
C ARG A 82 9.38 6.76 -20.92
N LEU A 83 9.66 7.73 -21.79
CA LEU A 83 11.02 8.00 -22.27
C LEU A 83 11.91 8.66 -21.20
N GLN A 84 11.29 9.25 -20.18
CA GLN A 84 12.00 9.91 -19.07
C GLN A 84 12.31 8.96 -17.92
N ALA A 85 11.55 7.88 -17.79
CA ALA A 85 11.77 6.81 -16.82
C ALA A 85 12.82 5.84 -17.38
#